data_AF-A0A399SMC5-F1
#
_entry.id   AF-A0A399SMC5-F1
#
_cell.length_a   1.000
_cell.length_b   1.000
_cell.length_c   1.000
_cell.angle_alpha   90.00
_cell.angle_beta   90.00
_cell.angle_gamma   90.00
#
_symmetry.space_group_name_H-M   'P 1'
#
loop_
_entity.id
_entity.type
_entity.pdbx_description
1 polymer ?
#
loop_
_entity_poly.entity_id
_entity_poly.type
_entity_poly.pdbx_seq_one_letter_code
_entity_poly.pdbx_strand_id
1 'polypeptide(L)'
;MNVDPKSLDPAAMASYMTTAKQVESTGVAAFFLKLIPDTFVSGFVKGDILQVLLVSILFGCSLSLLGERTKPLVNLIDQLSHVLFRMMAVIIRLAPLGVLGAVAFTVGKYGAGSLKQLGFLVLLFYAAVALFVFVVLGTILRMAGFNIFKLIRFLRAELLVVLGTASSDAVLPSI
;
A
#
# COMPACT_ATOMS: atom_id res chain seq x y z
N MET A 1 -15.54 27.93 3.82
CA MET A 1 -15.39 27.01 2.67
C MET A 1 -15.58 27.81 1.39
N ASN A 2 -14.51 28.41 0.87
CA ASN A 2 -14.56 29.26 -0.32
C ASN A 2 -13.77 28.59 -1.46
N VAL A 3 -14.22 27.41 -1.88
CA VAL A 3 -13.67 26.71 -3.04
C VAL A 3 -14.58 27.06 -4.21
N ASP A 4 -14.06 27.82 -5.17
CA ASP A 4 -14.79 28.22 -6.37
C ASP A 4 -14.85 27.02 -7.34
N PRO A 5 -16.04 26.49 -7.66
CA PRO A 5 -16.19 25.30 -8.50
C PRO A 5 -15.66 25.50 -9.93
N LYS A 6 -15.36 26.73 -10.35
CA LYS A 6 -14.75 27.03 -11.66
C LYS A 6 -13.23 26.90 -11.69
N SER A 7 -12.55 26.80 -10.54
CA SER A 7 -11.10 26.53 -10.46
C SER A 7 -10.78 25.04 -10.37
N LEU A 8 -11.80 24.17 -10.44
CA LEU A 8 -11.65 22.73 -10.46
C LEU A 8 -11.32 22.30 -11.89
N ASP A 9 -10.06 21.97 -12.14
CA ASP A 9 -9.62 21.46 -13.44
C ASP A 9 -10.31 20.11 -13.72
N PRO A 10 -11.20 20.03 -14.72
CA PRO A 10 -11.93 18.80 -15.05
C PRO A 10 -11.00 17.65 -15.42
N ALA A 11 -9.80 17.95 -15.94
CA ALA A 11 -8.81 16.94 -16.31
C ALA A 11 -8.21 16.24 -15.08
N ALA A 12 -8.00 16.97 -14.00
CA ALA A 12 -7.50 16.41 -12.74
C ALA A 12 -8.59 15.62 -11.99
N MET A 13 -9.85 16.04 -12.09
CA MET A 13 -10.98 15.29 -11.54
C MET A 13 -11.35 14.06 -12.37
N ALA A 14 -11.10 14.08 -13.68
CA ALA A 14 -11.40 12.95 -14.57
C ALA A 14 -10.67 11.68 -14.16
N SER A 15 -9.39 11.75 -13.78
CA SER A 15 -8.63 10.57 -13.32
C SER A 15 -9.20 9.98 -12.03
N TYR A 16 -9.54 10.82 -11.03
CA TYR A 16 -10.21 10.38 -9.81
C TYR A 16 -11.63 9.86 -10.06
N MET A 17 -12.38 10.48 -10.97
CA MET A 17 -13.71 10.03 -11.37
C MET A 17 -13.63 8.71 -12.14
N THR A 18 -12.62 8.47 -12.98
CA THR A 18 -12.40 7.19 -13.64
C THR A 18 -12.04 6.11 -12.63
N THR A 19 -11.17 6.40 -11.65
CA THR A 19 -10.87 5.47 -10.57
C THR A 19 -12.09 5.19 -9.70
N ALA A 20 -12.85 6.22 -9.30
CA ALA A 20 -14.07 6.06 -8.52
C ALA A 20 -15.14 5.28 -9.28
N LYS A 21 -15.33 5.56 -10.58
CA LYS A 21 -16.30 4.88 -11.43
C LYS A 21 -15.88 3.43 -11.73
N GLN A 22 -14.58 3.15 -11.80
CA GLN A 22 -14.04 1.78 -11.91
C GLN A 22 -14.22 0.97 -10.61
N VAL A 23 -14.20 1.65 -9.46
CA VAL A 23 -14.51 1.06 -8.14
C VAL A 23 -16.03 0.86 -7.97
N GLU A 24 -16.85 1.78 -8.49
CA GLU A 24 -18.32 1.73 -8.41
C GLU A 24 -18.94 0.75 -9.43
N SER A 25 -18.36 0.61 -10.64
CA SER A 25 -18.88 -0.24 -11.70
C SER A 25 -18.51 -1.72 -11.56
N THR A 26 -17.68 -2.08 -10.59
CA THR A 26 -17.33 -3.48 -10.33
C THR A 26 -18.35 -4.05 -9.35
N GLY A 27 -19.56 -4.34 -9.84
CA GLY A 27 -20.53 -5.13 -9.08
C GLY A 27 -19.89 -6.42 -8.58
N VAL A 28 -20.40 -6.99 -7.49
CA VAL A 28 -19.82 -8.18 -6.83
C VAL A 28 -19.49 -9.29 -7.84
N ALA A 29 -20.36 -9.51 -8.83
CA ALA A 29 -20.13 -10.45 -9.94
C ALA A 29 -18.91 -10.09 -10.82
N ALA A 30 -18.73 -8.83 -11.17
CA ALA A 30 -17.58 -8.36 -11.95
C ALA A 30 -16.27 -8.46 -11.15
N PHE A 31 -16.31 -8.30 -9.82
CA PHE A 31 -15.16 -8.49 -8.95
C PHE A 31 -14.69 -9.96 -8.97
N PHE A 32 -15.62 -10.90 -8.84
CA PHE A 32 -15.32 -12.33 -8.93
C PHE A 32 -14.83 -12.75 -10.32
N LEU A 33 -15.42 -12.20 -11.39
CA LEU A 33 -14.95 -12.46 -12.75
C LEU A 33 -13.53 -11.92 -12.99
N LYS A 34 -13.19 -10.76 -12.41
CA LYS A 34 -11.85 -10.16 -12.49
C LYS A 34 -10.80 -10.95 -11.72
N LEU A 35 -11.21 -11.65 -10.67
CA LEU A 35 -10.32 -12.49 -9.86
C LEU A 35 -9.79 -13.70 -10.64
N ILE A 36 -10.58 -14.24 -11.58
CA ILE A 36 -10.18 -15.35 -12.44
C ILE A 36 -9.28 -14.81 -13.56
N PRO A 37 -8.00 -15.18 -13.60
CA PRO A 37 -7.12 -14.76 -14.68
C PRO A 37 -7.47 -15.49 -15.98
N ASP A 38 -7.48 -14.76 -17.11
CA ASP A 38 -7.64 -15.36 -18.43
C ASP A 38 -6.51 -16.37 -18.74
N THR A 39 -5.30 -16.12 -18.22
CA THR A 39 -4.12 -16.99 -18.35
C THR A 39 -3.22 -16.89 -17.13
N PHE A 40 -2.41 -17.91 -16.84
CA PHE A 40 -1.46 -17.90 -15.69
C PHE A 40 -0.51 -16.68 -15.65
N VAL A 41 -0.21 -16.09 -16.82
CA VAL A 41 0.75 -14.99 -16.96
C VAL A 41 0.06 -13.63 -17.10
N SER A 42 -1.26 -13.57 -17.34
CA SER A 42 -1.97 -12.31 -17.62
C SER A 42 -1.89 -11.31 -16.47
N GLY A 43 -1.93 -11.79 -15.22
CA GLY A 43 -1.81 -10.93 -14.04
C GLY A 43 -0.46 -10.21 -13.98
N PHE A 44 0.62 -10.89 -14.37
CA PHE A 44 1.98 -10.34 -14.39
C PHE A 44 2.19 -9.33 -15.54
N VAL A 45 1.51 -9.53 -16.67
CA VAL A 45 1.63 -8.64 -17.84
C VAL A 45 0.76 -7.39 -17.69
N LYS A 46 -0.48 -7.54 -17.19
CA LYS A 46 -1.41 -6.43 -16.99
C LYS A 46 -1.18 -5.69 -15.67
N GLY A 47 -0.34 -6.22 -14.77
CA GLY A 47 -0.09 -5.64 -13.45
C GLY A 47 -1.30 -5.73 -12.51
N ASP A 48 -2.18 -6.72 -12.71
CA ASP A 48 -3.34 -6.90 -11.84
C ASP A 48 -2.95 -7.67 -10.58
N ILE A 49 -2.77 -6.94 -9.48
CA ILE A 49 -2.32 -7.46 -8.19
C ILE A 49 -3.27 -8.55 -7.66
N LEU A 50 -4.58 -8.41 -7.88
CA LEU A 50 -5.57 -9.36 -7.34
C LEU A 50 -5.45 -10.73 -8.02
N GLN A 51 -5.27 -10.74 -9.35
CA GLN A 51 -5.06 -11.96 -10.11
C GLN A 51 -3.74 -12.64 -9.74
N VAL A 52 -2.66 -11.86 -9.61
CA VAL A 52 -1.34 -12.38 -9.20
C VAL A 52 -1.41 -12.99 -7.80
N LEU A 53 -2.13 -12.36 -6.88
CA LEU A 53 -2.31 -12.84 -5.51
C LEU A 53 -3.06 -14.18 -5.49
N LEU A 54 -4.16 -14.31 -6.24
CA LEU A 54 -4.90 -15.57 -6.32
C LEU A 54 -4.03 -16.72 -6.84
N VAL A 55 -3.34 -16.50 -7.95
CA VAL A 55 -2.44 -17.51 -8.54
C VAL A 55 -1.32 -17.88 -7.57
N SER A 56 -0.74 -16.89 -6.88
CA SER A 56 0.34 -17.12 -5.90
C SER A 56 -0.13 -17.94 -4.70
N ILE A 57 -1.35 -17.69 -4.18
CA ILE A 57 -1.91 -18.49 -3.07
C ILE A 57 -2.20 -19.92 -3.53
N LEU A 58 -2.83 -20.11 -4.68
CA LEU A 58 -3.10 -21.46 -5.21
C LEU A 58 -1.81 -22.24 -5.46
N PHE A 59 -0.81 -21.58 -6.02
CA PHE A 59 0.51 -22.16 -6.27
C PHE A 59 1.22 -22.51 -4.94
N GLY A 60 1.21 -21.59 -3.96
CA GLY A 60 1.79 -21.82 -2.63
C GLY A 60 1.11 -22.97 -1.88
N CYS A 61 -0.22 -23.02 -1.88
CA CYS A 61 -0.98 -24.14 -1.31
C CYS A 61 -0.64 -25.47 -2.00
N SER A 62 -0.54 -25.48 -3.33
CA SER A 62 -0.16 -26.67 -4.10
C SER A 62 1.25 -27.14 -3.76
N LEU A 63 2.23 -26.22 -3.66
CA LEU A 63 3.59 -26.55 -3.24
C LEU A 63 3.63 -27.13 -1.82
N SER A 64 2.83 -26.58 -0.90
CA SER A 64 2.73 -27.06 0.49
C SER A 64 2.17 -28.48 0.56
N LEU A 65 1.15 -28.79 -0.23
CA LEU A 65 0.53 -30.13 -0.31
C LEU A 65 1.47 -31.20 -0.88
N LEU A 66 2.39 -30.83 -1.77
CA LEU A 66 3.36 -31.74 -2.41
C LEU A 66 4.57 -32.08 -1.50
N GLY A 67 4.70 -31.43 -0.34
CA GLY A 67 5.62 -31.80 0.72
C GLY A 67 7.11 -31.68 0.36
N GLU A 68 7.92 -32.67 0.74
CA GLU A 68 9.38 -32.56 0.62
C GLU A 68 9.91 -32.46 -0.82
N ARG A 69 9.12 -32.90 -1.81
CA ARG A 69 9.52 -32.88 -3.23
C ARG A 69 9.62 -31.47 -3.81
N THR A 70 8.93 -30.50 -3.21
CA THR A 70 8.89 -29.10 -3.66
C THR A 70 9.87 -28.20 -2.90
N LYS A 71 10.60 -28.73 -1.90
CA LYS A 71 11.66 -28.01 -1.16
C LYS A 71 12.63 -27.21 -2.06
N PRO A 72 13.18 -27.73 -3.17
CA PRO A 72 14.07 -26.93 -4.02
C PRO A 72 13.38 -25.75 -4.68
N LEU A 73 12.10 -25.87 -5.04
CA LEU A 73 11.32 -24.77 -5.63
C LEU A 73 11.02 -23.69 -4.60
N VAL A 74 10.63 -24.07 -3.39
CA VAL A 74 10.38 -23.13 -2.29
C VAL A 74 11.65 -22.36 -1.94
N ASN A 75 12.80 -23.04 -1.84
CA ASN A 75 14.08 -22.39 -1.58
C ASN A 75 14.48 -21.41 -2.69
N LEU A 76 14.19 -21.73 -3.95
CA LEU A 76 14.46 -20.84 -5.08
C LEU A 76 13.60 -19.56 -4.99
N ILE A 77 12.31 -19.69 -4.66
CA ILE A 77 11.40 -18.55 -4.47
C ILE A 77 11.85 -17.67 -3.30
N ASP A 78 12.30 -18.28 -2.21
CA ASP A 78 12.81 -17.56 -1.04
C ASP A 78 14.09 -16.77 -1.37
N GLN A 79 15.03 -17.40 -2.06
CA GLN A 79 16.25 -16.73 -2.55
C GLN A 79 15.92 -15.58 -3.51
N LEU A 80 14.95 -15.76 -4.39
CA LEU A 80 14.50 -14.70 -5.30
C LEU A 80 13.92 -13.51 -4.52
N SER A 81 13.11 -13.76 -3.50
CA SER A 81 12.57 -12.73 -2.61
C SER A 81 13.69 -11.94 -1.93
N HIS A 82 14.73 -12.62 -1.44
CA HIS A 82 15.92 -11.96 -0.87
C HIS A 82 16.65 -11.06 -1.89
N VAL A 83 16.78 -11.50 -3.15
CA VAL A 83 17.37 -10.69 -4.22
C VAL A 83 16.51 -9.45 -4.49
N LEU A 84 15.18 -9.60 -4.55
CA LEU A 84 14.25 -8.48 -4.73
C LEU A 84 14.36 -7.46 -3.58
N PHE A 85 14.41 -7.92 -2.32
CA PHE A 85 14.61 -7.04 -1.18
C PHE A 85 15.97 -6.32 -1.23
N ARG A 86 17.03 -7.01 -1.67
CA ARG A 86 18.35 -6.39 -1.83
C ARG A 86 18.36 -5.33 -2.93
N MET A 87 17.67 -5.59 -4.04
CA MET A 87 17.48 -4.62 -5.12
C MET A 87 16.71 -3.39 -4.62
N MET A 88 15.60 -3.60 -3.90
CA MET A 88 14.85 -2.52 -3.27
C MET A 88 15.69 -1.70 -2.30
N ALA A 89 16.56 -2.32 -1.50
CA ALA A 89 17.46 -1.60 -0.60
C ALA A 89 18.44 -0.68 -1.36
N VAL A 90 18.92 -1.09 -2.53
CA VAL A 90 19.76 -0.23 -3.39
C VAL A 90 18.94 0.94 -3.94
N ILE A 91 17.72 0.67 -4.42
CA ILE A 91 16.82 1.71 -4.93
C ILE A 91 16.48 2.74 -3.85
N ILE A 92 16.17 2.29 -2.63
CA ILE A 92 15.86 3.16 -1.48
C ILE A 92 17.07 4.04 -1.11
N ARG A 93 18.30 3.53 -1.22
CA ARG A 93 19.52 4.34 -1.02
C ARG A 93 19.69 5.42 -2.08
N LEU A 94 19.20 5.21 -3.30
CA LEU A 94 19.23 6.18 -4.39
C LEU A 94 18.02 7.11 -4.38
N ALA A 95 16.91 6.72 -3.74
CA ALA A 95 15.70 7.51 -3.58
C ALA A 95 15.92 8.95 -3.09
N PRO A 96 16.82 9.28 -2.12
CA PRO A 96 17.04 10.68 -1.72
C PRO A 96 17.43 11.59 -2.89
N LEU A 97 18.25 11.11 -3.83
CA LEU A 97 18.60 11.88 -5.03
C LEU A 97 17.38 12.08 -5.94
N GLY A 98 16.56 11.04 -6.10
CA GLY A 98 15.32 11.12 -6.88
C GLY A 98 14.28 12.08 -6.26
N VAL A 99 14.10 12.03 -4.95
CA VAL A 99 13.18 12.91 -4.21
C VAL A 99 13.66 14.35 -4.27
N LEU A 100 14.96 14.62 -4.10
CA LEU A 100 15.50 15.97 -4.25
C LEU A 100 15.26 16.51 -5.67
N GLY A 101 15.47 15.70 -6.70
CA GLY A 101 15.16 16.09 -8.08
C GLY A 101 13.67 16.35 -8.31
N ALA A 102 12.80 15.48 -7.81
CA ALA A 102 11.35 15.60 -7.94
C ALA A 102 10.78 16.83 -7.22
N VAL A 103 11.28 17.11 -6.00
CA VAL A 103 10.90 18.29 -5.22
C VAL A 103 11.44 19.55 -5.91
N ALA A 104 12.70 19.57 -6.34
CA ALA A 104 13.28 20.71 -7.05
C ALA A 104 12.52 21.04 -8.35
N PHE A 105 12.16 20.02 -9.14
CA PHE A 105 11.34 20.20 -10.35
C PHE A 105 9.94 20.74 -10.03
N THR A 106 9.28 20.17 -9.02
CA THR A 106 7.94 20.62 -8.61
C THR A 106 7.95 22.06 -8.10
N VAL A 107 8.93 22.43 -7.27
CA VAL A 107 9.12 23.80 -6.78
C VAL A 107 9.45 24.74 -7.94
N GLY A 108 10.32 24.33 -8.87
CA GLY A 108 10.72 25.14 -10.02
C GLY A 108 9.58 25.41 -11.01
N LYS A 109 8.70 24.42 -11.24
CA LYS A 109 7.60 24.54 -12.21
C LYS A 109 6.31 25.11 -11.61
N TYR A 110 5.96 24.72 -10.39
CA TYR A 110 4.68 25.08 -9.74
C TYR A 110 4.86 26.08 -8.59
N GLY A 111 6.08 26.54 -8.32
CA GLY A 111 6.41 27.49 -7.28
C GLY A 111 6.27 26.94 -5.86
N ALA A 112 6.68 27.72 -4.86
CA ALA A 112 6.57 27.38 -3.44
C ALA A 112 5.11 27.24 -2.96
N GLY A 113 4.12 27.77 -3.70
CA GLY A 113 2.70 27.61 -3.40
C GLY A 113 2.23 26.15 -3.49
N SER A 114 2.79 25.36 -4.40
CA SER A 114 2.47 23.93 -4.55
C SER A 114 2.85 23.09 -3.32
N LEU A 115 3.92 23.46 -2.63
CA LEU A 115 4.37 22.80 -1.40
C LEU A 115 3.36 22.96 -0.27
N LYS A 116 2.67 24.11 -0.21
CA LYS A 116 1.63 24.34 0.79
C LYS A 116 0.45 23.40 0.59
N GLN A 117 0.04 23.19 -0.66
CA GLN A 117 -1.09 22.31 -0.98
C GLN A 117 -0.74 20.84 -0.75
N LEU A 118 0.47 20.43 -1.13
CA LEU A 118 0.97 19.08 -0.83
C LEU A 118 1.12 18.85 0.67
N GLY A 119 1.62 19.85 1.42
CA GLY A 119 1.72 19.80 2.87
C GLY A 119 0.37 19.68 3.55
N PHE A 120 -0.65 20.41 3.06
CA PHE A 120 -2.01 20.29 3.58
C PHE A 120 -2.62 18.92 3.30
N LEU A 121 -2.34 18.33 2.13
CA LEU A 121 -2.75 16.96 1.80
C LEU A 121 -2.10 15.93 2.74
N VAL A 122 -0.79 16.06 2.99
CA VAL A 122 -0.06 15.19 3.93
C VAL A 122 -0.61 15.33 5.35
N LEU A 123 -0.89 16.55 5.79
CA LEU A 123 -1.46 16.81 7.11
C LEU A 123 -2.87 16.23 7.24
N LEU A 124 -3.70 16.39 6.21
CA LEU A 124 -5.05 15.81 6.16
C LEU A 124 -4.99 14.28 6.20
N PHE A 125 -4.05 13.67 5.48
CA PHE A 125 -3.82 12.23 5.51
C PHE A 125 -3.47 11.74 6.93
N TYR A 126 -2.50 12.35 7.59
CA TYR A 126 -2.15 11.99 8.97
C TYR A 126 -3.30 12.23 9.96
N ALA A 127 -4.07 13.30 9.78
CA ALA A 127 -5.26 13.57 10.58
C ALA A 127 -6.34 12.50 10.37
N ALA A 128 -6.56 12.05 9.13
CA ALA A 128 -7.49 10.97 8.81
C ALA A 128 -7.05 9.64 9.42
N VAL A 129 -5.75 9.31 9.34
CA VAL A 129 -5.18 8.11 9.99
C VAL A 129 -5.35 8.18 11.51
N ALA A 130 -5.05 9.32 12.13
CA ALA A 130 -5.24 9.51 13.57
C ALA A 130 -6.70 9.35 13.98
N LEU A 131 -7.62 9.95 13.22
CA LEU A 131 -9.06 9.82 13.45
C LEU A 131 -9.50 8.35 13.34
N PHE A 132 -9.03 7.61 12.33
CA PHE A 132 -9.32 6.19 12.20
C PHE A 132 -8.81 5.38 13.41
N VAL A 133 -7.58 5.62 13.86
CA VAL A 133 -6.97 4.90 14.99
C VAL A 133 -7.70 5.22 16.31
N PHE A 134 -8.01 6.48 16.60
CA PHE A 134 -8.64 6.86 17.86
C PHE A 134 -10.15 6.62 17.89
N VAL A 135 -10.84 6.80 16.76
CA VAL A 135 -12.29 6.66 16.69
C VAL A 135 -12.68 5.23 16.31
N VAL A 136 -12.25 4.72 15.16
CA VAL A 136 -12.68 3.41 14.67
C VAL A 136 -12.02 2.30 15.49
N LEU A 137 -10.70 2.25 15.50
CA LEU A 137 -9.98 1.21 16.26
C LEU A 137 -10.19 1.38 17.77
N GLY A 138 -10.24 2.62 18.27
CA GLY A 138 -10.54 2.92 19.67
C GLY A 138 -11.93 2.47 20.13
N THR A 139 -12.98 2.67 19.33
CA THR A 139 -14.33 2.20 19.67
C THR A 139 -14.41 0.68 19.65
N ILE A 140 -13.80 0.02 18.65
CA ILE A 140 -13.74 -1.45 18.57
C ILE A 140 -13.03 -2.03 19.78
N LEU A 141 -11.88 -1.49 20.16
CA LEU A 141 -11.14 -1.94 21.34
C LEU A 141 -11.92 -1.73 22.64
N ARG A 142 -12.62 -0.60 22.77
CA ARG A 142 -13.44 -0.32 23.94
C ARG A 142 -14.61 -1.29 24.05
N MET A 143 -15.23 -1.68 22.94
CA MET A 143 -16.25 -2.74 22.91
C MET A 143 -15.66 -4.11 23.27
N ALA A 144 -14.41 -4.37 22.89
CA ALA A 144 -13.66 -5.57 23.28
C ALA A 144 -13.08 -5.53 24.71
N GLY A 145 -13.30 -4.45 25.48
CA GLY A 145 -12.83 -4.30 26.86
C GLY A 145 -11.36 -3.85 27.01
N PHE A 146 -10.69 -3.48 25.92
CA PHE A 146 -9.29 -3.05 25.93
C PHE A 146 -9.14 -1.53 25.78
N ASN A 147 -8.12 -0.96 26.42
CA ASN A 147 -7.81 0.46 26.32
C ASN A 147 -6.84 0.73 25.17
N ILE A 148 -7.23 1.59 24.22
CA ILE A 148 -6.45 1.96 23.02
C ILE A 148 -5.05 2.49 23.38
N PHE A 149 -4.93 3.25 24.46
CA PHE A 149 -3.65 3.80 24.91
C PHE A 149 -2.69 2.71 25.42
N LYS A 150 -3.23 1.62 25.97
CA LYS A 150 -2.44 0.48 26.41
C LYS A 150 -1.94 -0.33 25.22
N LEU A 151 -2.77 -0.48 24.18
CA LEU A 151 -2.38 -1.10 22.90
C LEU A 151 -1.29 -0.28 22.19
N ILE A 152 -1.48 1.03 22.05
CA ILE A 152 -0.48 1.92 21.43
C ILE A 152 0.84 1.89 22.23
N ARG A 153 0.77 1.85 23.56
CA ARG A 153 1.97 1.74 24.41
C ARG A 153 2.67 0.38 24.26
N PHE A 154 1.90 -0.70 24.10
CA PHE A 154 2.42 -2.05 23.87
C PHE A 154 3.09 -2.15 22.49
N LEU A 155 2.42 -1.67 21.45
CA LEU A 155 2.92 -1.66 20.07
C LEU A 155 3.88 -0.51 19.76
N ARG A 156 4.30 0.28 20.74
CA ARG A 156 5.14 1.46 20.48
C ARG A 156 6.46 1.10 19.78
N ALA A 157 7.05 -0.03 20.13
CA ALA A 157 8.31 -0.50 19.55
C ALA A 157 8.08 -0.87 18.08
N GLU A 158 7.03 -1.65 17.82
CA GLU A 158 6.61 -2.03 16.47
C GLU A 158 6.24 -0.82 15.60
N LEU A 159 5.44 0.11 16.12
CA LEU A 159 5.06 1.33 15.39
C LEU A 159 6.27 2.22 15.07
N LEU A 160 7.27 2.28 15.96
CA LEU A 160 8.52 2.98 15.71
C LEU A 160 9.37 2.26 14.64
N VAL A 161 9.38 0.93 14.64
CA VAL A 161 10.04 0.13 13.60
C VAL A 161 9.32 0.31 12.25
N VAL A 162 7.99 0.26 12.18
CA VAL A 162 7.21 0.58 10.96
C VAL A 162 7.58 1.94 10.45
N LEU A 163 7.56 2.96 11.33
CA LEU A 163 7.79 4.33 10.93
C LEU A 163 9.22 4.51 10.40
N GLY A 164 10.20 3.80 10.97
CA GLY A 164 11.60 3.84 10.54
C GLY A 164 11.90 3.02 9.28
N THR A 165 11.18 1.93 9.04
CA THR A 165 11.44 0.99 7.94
C THR A 165 10.47 1.11 6.77
N ALA A 166 9.35 1.82 6.97
CA ALA A 166 8.22 1.94 6.05
C ALA A 166 7.72 0.59 5.48
N SER A 167 7.99 -0.51 6.19
CA SER A 167 7.74 -1.87 5.71
C SER A 167 6.86 -2.62 6.69
N SER A 168 5.72 -3.11 6.21
CA SER A 168 4.77 -3.88 7.03
C SER A 168 5.33 -5.23 7.48
N ASP A 169 6.34 -5.78 6.79
CA ASP A 169 7.00 -7.05 7.14
C ASP A 169 7.96 -6.93 8.33
N ALA A 170 8.51 -5.73 8.61
CA ALA A 170 9.47 -5.52 9.70
C ALA A 170 8.84 -5.60 11.10
N VAL A 171 7.52 -5.77 11.16
CA VAL A 171 6.66 -5.72 12.37
C VAL A 171 6.17 -7.08 12.80
N LEU A 172 6.27 -8.07 11.91
CA LEU A 172 5.90 -9.42 12.29
C LEU A 172 6.90 -9.84 13.38
N PRO A 173 6.42 -10.09 14.61
CA PRO A 173 7.30 -10.42 15.71
C PRO A 173 8.09 -11.65 15.29
N SER A 174 9.42 -11.50 15.27
CA SER A 174 10.35 -12.61 15.20
C SER A 174 10.20 -13.42 16.50
N ILE A 175 9.18 -14.28 16.53
CA ILE A 175 9.15 -15.46 17.39
C ILE A 175 9.92 -16.59 16.69
#